data_AF-A0A0A8UYN6-F1
#
_entry.id   AF-A0A0A8UYN6-F1
#
_cell.length_a   1.000
_cell.length_b   1.000
_cell.length_c   1.000
_cell.angle_alpha   90.00
_cell.angle_beta   90.00
_cell.angle_gamma   90.00
#
_symmetry.space_group_name_H-M   'P 1'
#
loop_
_entity.id
_entity.type
_entity.pdbx_description
1 polymer ?
#
loop_
_entity_poly.entity_id
_entity_poly.type
_entity_poly.pdbx_seq_one_letter_code
_entity_poly.pdbx_strand_id
1 'polypeptide(L)'
;MRPFLKLKITNCYKLFIRLILLSPLVLFSAQTPVDYIIDTDIGGDIDDALALLVAITSDNKPLALTTTHIEPLEKARIAKLILSESGYPDIPVYAGVGVTRQDPNEEFLALNSL
;
A
#
# COMPACT_ATOMS: atom_id res chain seq x y z
N MET A 1 28.15 -0.16 57.68
CA MET A 1 28.02 0.86 56.60
C MET A 1 27.03 0.36 55.54
N ARG A 2 25.88 1.05 55.43
CA ARG A 2 24.90 1.18 54.31
C ARG A 2 24.09 -0.05 53.80
N PRO A 3 22.84 -0.24 54.27
CA PRO A 3 21.80 -1.07 53.65
C PRO A 3 20.75 -0.22 52.88
N PHE A 4 21.17 0.74 52.05
CA PHE A 4 20.26 1.72 51.41
C PHE A 4 20.10 1.57 49.88
N LEU A 5 20.71 0.57 49.25
CA LEU A 5 20.86 0.53 47.78
C LEU A 5 20.13 -0.63 47.06
N LYS A 6 19.07 -1.21 47.66
CA LYS A 6 18.20 -2.18 46.96
C LYS A 6 16.72 -1.78 46.83
N LEU A 7 16.31 -0.64 47.42
CA LEU A 7 14.89 -0.26 47.52
C LEU A 7 14.41 0.80 46.50
N LYS A 8 15.22 1.18 45.51
CA LYS A 8 14.81 2.20 44.51
C LYS A 8 14.58 1.70 43.09
N ILE A 9 15.04 0.51 42.72
CA ILE A 9 14.99 0.07 41.30
C ILE A 9 13.74 -0.76 41.01
N THR A 10 13.26 -1.56 41.98
CA THR A 10 12.12 -2.45 41.77
C THR A 10 10.75 -1.76 41.76
N ASN A 11 10.64 -0.57 42.36
CA ASN A 11 9.42 0.23 42.31
C ASN A 11 9.33 1.10 41.04
N CYS A 12 10.46 1.43 40.42
CA CYS A 12 10.47 2.26 39.21
C CYS A 12 9.91 1.51 37.99
N TYR A 13 10.28 0.24 37.78
CA TYR A 13 9.77 -0.50 36.60
C TYR A 13 8.28 -0.86 36.73
N LYS A 14 7.77 -1.13 37.94
CA LYS A 14 6.33 -1.35 38.18
C LYS A 14 5.50 -0.09 37.96
N LEU A 15 6.04 1.09 38.31
CA LEU A 15 5.42 2.38 38.04
C LEU A 15 5.45 2.72 36.54
N PHE A 16 6.54 2.39 35.85
CA PHE A 16 6.69 2.57 34.40
C PHE A 16 5.73 1.66 33.61
N ILE A 17 5.57 0.39 34.01
CA ILE A 17 4.61 -0.55 33.41
C ILE A 17 3.16 -0.10 33.67
N ARG A 18 2.83 0.43 34.85
CA ARG A 18 1.51 1.03 35.11
C ARG A 18 1.25 2.28 34.26
N LEU A 19 2.25 3.11 34.00
CA LEU A 19 2.13 4.31 33.15
C LEU A 19 1.92 3.97 31.67
N ILE A 20 2.50 2.87 31.18
CA ILE A 20 2.29 2.37 29.80
C ILE A 20 0.91 1.69 29.66
N LEU A 21 0.40 1.05 30.72
CA LEU A 21 -0.92 0.38 30.70
C LEU A 21 -2.11 1.29 31.05
N LEU A 22 -1.87 2.48 31.64
CA LEU A 22 -2.90 3.48 31.98
C LEU A 22 -2.89 4.73 31.09
N SER A 23 -2.08 4.80 30.03
CA SER A 23 -2.24 5.89 29.06
C SER A 23 -3.47 5.58 28.17
N PRO A 24 -4.54 6.39 28.21
CA PRO A 24 -5.71 6.18 27.35
C PRO A 24 -5.44 6.64 25.90
N LEU A 25 -4.16 6.66 25.48
CA LEU A 25 -3.71 7.19 24.20
C LEU A 25 -2.86 6.14 23.47
N VAL A 26 -3.37 4.92 23.36
CA VAL A 26 -3.30 4.29 22.04
C VAL A 26 -4.46 4.89 21.26
N LEU A 27 -4.28 6.12 20.74
CA LEU A 27 -5.15 6.62 19.69
C LEU A 27 -4.90 5.69 18.51
N PHE A 28 -5.69 4.64 18.43
CA PHE A 28 -5.97 4.02 17.14
C PHE A 28 -6.65 5.13 16.35
N SER A 29 -5.87 5.85 15.54
CA SER A 29 -6.43 6.76 14.56
C SER A 29 -7.27 5.88 13.65
N ALA A 30 -8.59 5.92 13.84
CA ALA A 30 -9.49 5.34 12.87
C ALA A 30 -9.22 6.10 11.56
N GLN A 31 -8.42 5.50 10.69
CA GLN A 31 -8.15 6.06 9.38
C GLN A 31 -9.51 6.12 8.70
N THR A 32 -10.02 7.33 8.47
CA THR A 32 -11.28 7.48 7.74
C THR A 32 -11.08 6.81 6.38
N PRO A 33 -11.96 5.87 5.98
CA PRO A 33 -11.89 5.30 4.65
C PRO A 33 -11.84 6.44 3.63
N VAL A 34 -10.81 6.42 2.79
CA VAL A 34 -10.61 7.38 1.71
C VAL A 34 -11.09 6.70 0.44
N ASP A 35 -11.91 7.37 -0.34
CA ASP A 35 -12.26 6.87 -1.68
C ASP A 35 -11.11 7.16 -2.64
N TYR A 36 -10.56 6.10 -3.26
CA TYR A 36 -9.48 6.24 -4.23
C TYR A 36 -9.58 5.21 -5.35
N ILE A 37 -8.92 5.53 -6.46
CA ILE A 37 -8.63 4.62 -7.58
C ILE A 37 -7.11 4.49 -7.71
N ILE A 38 -6.65 3.40 -8.32
CA ILE A 38 -5.24 3.21 -8.65
C ILE A 38 -5.09 3.30 -10.16
N ASP A 39 -4.28 4.23 -10.65
CA ASP A 39 -3.80 4.26 -12.03
C ASP A 39 -2.36 3.76 -12.04
N THR A 40 -2.08 2.68 -12.78
CA THR A 40 -0.79 1.96 -12.70
C THR A 40 -0.34 1.44 -14.07
N ASP A 41 0.97 1.44 -14.31
CA ASP A 41 1.60 0.75 -15.42
C ASP A 41 2.13 -0.64 -15.03
N ILE A 42 1.36 -1.35 -14.19
CA ILE A 42 1.66 -2.71 -13.73
C ILE A 42 2.17 -3.66 -14.82
N GLY A 43 3.14 -4.50 -14.46
CA GLY A 43 3.73 -5.50 -15.37
C GLY A 43 4.98 -5.03 -16.11
N GLY A 44 5.50 -3.84 -15.79
CA GLY A 44 6.88 -3.45 -16.10
C GLY A 44 7.82 -3.98 -15.02
N ASP A 45 7.84 -3.29 -13.88
CA ASP A 45 8.56 -3.68 -12.67
C ASP A 45 7.61 -4.31 -11.63
N ILE A 46 8.19 -4.92 -10.59
CA ILE A 46 7.44 -5.71 -9.58
C ILE A 46 6.73 -4.84 -8.53
N ASP A 47 7.14 -3.60 -8.38
CA ASP A 47 6.68 -2.68 -7.35
C ASP A 47 5.20 -2.31 -7.49
N ASP A 48 4.67 -2.17 -8.71
CA ASP A 48 3.24 -1.99 -8.95
C ASP A 48 2.40 -3.17 -8.42
N ALA A 49 2.86 -4.39 -8.67
CA ALA A 49 2.17 -5.59 -8.20
C ALA A 49 2.20 -5.67 -6.68
N LEU A 50 3.33 -5.31 -6.07
CA LEU A 50 3.44 -5.22 -4.61
C LEU A 50 2.53 -4.13 -4.04
N ALA A 51 2.48 -2.96 -4.67
CA ALA A 51 1.60 -1.86 -4.27
C ALA A 51 0.12 -2.25 -4.34
N LEU A 52 -0.28 -2.96 -5.40
CA LEU A 52 -1.65 -3.49 -5.52
C LEU A 52 -1.98 -4.48 -4.39
N LEU A 53 -1.08 -5.42 -4.10
CA LEU A 53 -1.25 -6.38 -3.00
C LEU A 53 -1.37 -5.68 -1.64
N VAL A 54 -0.57 -4.64 -1.40
CA VAL A 54 -0.66 -3.83 -0.17
C VAL A 54 -2.01 -3.09 -0.13
N ALA A 55 -2.47 -2.52 -1.23
CA ALA A 55 -3.73 -1.78 -1.28
C ALA A 55 -4.94 -2.68 -0.97
N ILE A 56 -5.01 -3.87 -1.56
CA ILE A 56 -6.15 -4.78 -1.36
C ILE A 56 -6.14 -5.49 0.00
N THR A 57 -4.97 -5.67 0.61
CA THR A 57 -4.84 -6.22 1.97
C THR A 57 -5.09 -5.18 3.06
N SER A 58 -5.15 -3.89 2.71
CA SER A 58 -5.48 -2.84 3.65
C SER A 58 -6.97 -2.79 4.01
N ASP A 59 -7.27 -2.09 5.11
CA ASP A 59 -8.64 -1.86 5.59
C ASP A 59 -9.47 -1.00 4.61
N ASN A 60 -8.81 -0.27 3.69
CA ASN A 60 -9.44 0.64 2.75
C ASN A 60 -9.05 0.29 1.31
N LYS A 61 -9.95 -0.38 0.58
CA LYS A 61 -9.69 -0.94 -0.75
C LYS A 61 -9.94 0.08 -1.86
N PRO A 62 -9.27 -0.04 -3.02
CA PRO A 62 -9.52 0.84 -4.15
C PRO A 62 -10.93 0.60 -4.71
N LEU A 63 -11.57 1.67 -5.19
CA LEU A 63 -12.86 1.60 -5.88
C LEU A 63 -12.74 0.99 -7.28
N ALA A 64 -11.59 1.21 -7.92
CA ALA A 64 -11.28 0.71 -9.26
C ALA A 64 -9.77 0.78 -9.52
N LEU A 65 -9.33 0.05 -10.54
CA LEU A 65 -8.02 0.21 -11.16
C LEU A 65 -8.16 0.69 -12.60
N THR A 66 -7.24 1.55 -13.02
CA THR A 66 -6.95 1.86 -14.42
C THR A 66 -5.52 1.47 -14.75
N THR A 67 -5.27 1.07 -16.00
CA THR A 67 -3.92 0.77 -16.47
C THR A 67 -3.46 1.72 -17.56
N THR A 68 -2.19 2.12 -17.51
CA THR A 68 -1.63 3.16 -18.39
C THR A 68 -0.33 2.70 -19.06
N HIS A 69 0.30 3.61 -19.80
CA HIS A 69 1.59 3.45 -20.48
C HIS A 69 1.55 2.50 -21.70
N ILE A 70 2.49 1.57 -21.81
CA ILE A 70 2.61 0.63 -22.93
C ILE A 70 1.65 -0.55 -22.72
N GLU A 71 0.87 -0.90 -23.73
CA GLU A 71 -0.04 -2.07 -23.75
C GLU A 71 -1.02 -2.13 -22.55
N PRO A 72 -1.79 -1.07 -22.27
CA PRO A 72 -2.65 -0.99 -21.09
C PRO A 72 -3.68 -2.14 -21.02
N LEU A 73 -4.12 -2.68 -22.16
CA LEU A 73 -5.00 -3.85 -22.19
C LEU A 73 -4.35 -5.10 -21.61
N GLU A 74 -3.08 -5.36 -21.92
CA GLU A 74 -2.34 -6.50 -21.38
C GLU A 74 -2.05 -6.30 -19.89
N LYS A 75 -1.70 -5.07 -19.50
CA LYS A 75 -1.55 -4.70 -18.08
C LYS A 75 -2.84 -4.88 -17.28
N ALA A 76 -3.99 -4.57 -17.87
CA ALA A 76 -5.29 -4.80 -17.23
C ALA A 76 -5.55 -6.30 -17.00
N ARG A 77 -5.06 -7.18 -17.88
CA ARG A 77 -5.13 -8.64 -17.65
C ARG A 77 -4.27 -9.07 -16.49
N ILE A 78 -3.06 -8.51 -16.34
CA ILE A 78 -2.18 -8.76 -15.20
C ILE A 78 -2.85 -8.32 -13.89
N ALA A 79 -3.39 -7.10 -13.83
CA ALA A 79 -4.12 -6.61 -12.66
C ALA A 79 -5.32 -7.49 -12.29
N LYS A 80 -6.12 -7.88 -13.30
CA LYS A 80 -7.27 -8.79 -13.09
C LYS A 80 -6.85 -10.15 -12.54
N LEU A 81 -5.75 -10.71 -13.04
CA LEU A 81 -5.21 -11.97 -12.54
C LEU A 81 -4.77 -11.85 -11.07
N ILE A 82 -4.04 -10.80 -10.71
CA ILE A 82 -3.61 -10.58 -9.32
C ILE A 82 -4.83 -10.45 -8.40
N LEU A 83 -5.83 -9.67 -8.80
CA LEU A 83 -7.07 -9.49 -8.04
C LEU A 83 -7.84 -10.80 -7.88
N SER A 84 -8.00 -11.58 -8.95
CA SER A 84 -8.73 -12.86 -8.88
C SER A 84 -8.03 -13.87 -7.98
N GLU A 85 -6.71 -14.04 -8.14
CA GLU A 85 -5.92 -14.97 -7.32
C GLU A 85 -5.81 -14.53 -5.86
N SER A 86 -5.96 -13.23 -5.59
CA SER A 86 -5.96 -12.68 -4.23
C SER A 86 -7.35 -12.67 -3.58
N GLY A 87 -8.40 -13.13 -4.26
CA GLY A 87 -9.76 -13.21 -3.72
C GLY A 87 -10.56 -11.91 -3.79
N TYR A 88 -10.19 -10.97 -4.67
CA TYR A 88 -10.87 -9.69 -4.88
C TYR A 88 -11.32 -9.46 -6.34
N PRO A 89 -12.01 -10.43 -6.99
CA PRO A 89 -12.37 -10.35 -8.40
C PRO A 89 -13.37 -9.23 -8.73
N ASP A 90 -14.09 -8.72 -7.73
CA ASP A 90 -15.15 -7.72 -7.91
C ASP A 90 -14.62 -6.28 -8.04
N ILE A 91 -13.33 -6.04 -7.75
CA ILE A 91 -12.72 -4.72 -7.95
C ILE A 91 -12.58 -4.49 -9.47
N PRO A 92 -13.25 -3.47 -10.03
CA PRO A 92 -13.27 -3.27 -11.47
C PRO A 92 -11.90 -2.77 -11.98
N VAL A 93 -11.48 -3.32 -13.12
CA VAL A 93 -10.25 -2.93 -13.81
C VAL A 93 -10.58 -2.48 -15.23
N TYR A 94 -10.18 -1.26 -15.58
CA TYR A 94 -10.36 -0.67 -16.89
C TYR A 94 -9.01 -0.43 -17.56
N ALA A 95 -8.85 -0.90 -18.80
CA ALA A 95 -7.70 -0.53 -19.60
C ALA A 95 -7.81 0.95 -19.98
N GLY A 96 -6.77 1.74 -19.69
CA GLY A 96 -6.67 3.13 -20.11
C GLY A 96 -6.23 3.26 -21.57
N VAL A 97 -5.88 4.50 -21.94
CA VAL A 97 -5.31 4.82 -23.26
C VAL A 97 -3.79 4.76 -23.15
N GLY A 98 -3.15 4.11 -24.11
CA GLY A 98 -1.72 3.92 -24.11
C GLY A 98 -1.19 3.63 -25.51
N VAL A 99 0.11 3.36 -25.58
CA VAL A 99 0.79 3.05 -26.83
C VAL A 99 1.07 1.55 -26.92
N THR A 100 1.30 1.03 -28.12
CA THR A 100 1.85 -0.32 -28.26
C THR A 100 3.36 -0.29 -28.06
N ARG A 101 3.97 -1.42 -27.72
CA ARG A 101 5.43 -1.52 -27.74
C ARG A 101 5.93 -1.25 -29.17
N GLN A 102 6.98 -0.45 -29.31
CA GLN A 102 7.53 0.05 -30.58
C GLN A 102 6.64 1.06 -31.32
N ASP A 103 5.66 1.67 -30.64
CA ASP A 103 4.91 2.80 -31.20
C ASP A 103 5.87 3.99 -31.42
N PRO A 104 5.82 4.71 -32.55
CA PRO A 104 6.63 5.91 -32.75
C PRO A 104 6.46 6.98 -31.65
N ASN A 105 5.32 7.00 -30.97
CA ASN A 105 5.06 7.88 -29.83
C ASN A 105 5.72 7.39 -28.53
N GLU A 106 6.20 6.14 -28.48
CA GLU A 106 7.05 5.63 -27.38
C GLU A 106 8.36 6.41 -27.31
N GLU A 107 8.96 6.79 -28.44
CA GLU A 107 10.21 7.56 -28.51
C GLU A 107 10.02 8.99 -27.96
N PHE A 108 8.85 9.60 -28.19
CA PHE A 108 8.49 10.89 -27.60
C PHE A 108 8.35 10.82 -26.07
N LEU A 109 7.82 9.70 -25.54
CA LEU A 109 7.74 9.46 -24.09
C LEU A 109 9.14 9.18 -23.49
N ALA A 110 9.99 8.44 -24.21
CA ALA A 110 11.38 8.19 -23.79
C ALA A 110 12.26 9.45 -23.76
N LEU A 111 11.99 10.42 -24.62
CA LEU A 111 12.68 11.72 -24.66
C LEU A 111 12.18 12.71 -23.59
N ASN A 112 11.04 12.42 -22.94
CA ASN A 112 10.41 13.26 -21.93
C ASN A 112 10.08 12.46 -20.66
N SER A 113 10.95 11.53 -20.25
CA SER A 113 10.83 10.89 -18.94
C SER A 113 11.08 11.95 -17.86
N LEU A 114 10.05 12.29 -17.09
CA LEU A 114 10.15 13.07 -15.86
C LEU A 114 11.06 12.38 -14.83
#